data_AF-A0A1N6LZR1-F1
#
_entry.id   AF-A0A1N6LZR1-F1
#
_cell.length_a   1.000
_cell.length_b   1.000
_cell.length_c   1.000
_cell.angle_alpha   90.00
_cell.angle_beta   90.00
_cell.angle_gamma   90.00
#
_symmetry.space_group_name_H-M   'P 1'
#
loop_
_entity.id
_entity.type
_entity.pdbx_description
1 polymer ?
#
loop_
_entity_poly.entity_id
_entity_poly.type
_entity_poly.pdbx_seq_one_letter_code
_entity_poly.pdbx_strand_id
1 'polypeptide(L)'
;MKASPVKIIRMILLLICIGFVVAFFFPKRMYIHYNNPDKPIQVWLYQYDDTSEIKDVSQGPVMFVIKRPWLATFFSPDILASVSWSYKNQRSVIDALDMIAEEGQPDLHHVCRLDLYLDGHAKLLRYEETDFLFLNFCW
;
A
#
# COMPACT_ATOMS: atom_id res chain seq x y z
N MET A 1 -29.57 27.61 -26.83
CA MET A 1 -29.81 26.25 -27.40
C MET A 1 -30.22 25.33 -26.25
N LYS A 2 -31.29 24.53 -26.37
CA LYS A 2 -31.58 23.49 -25.36
C LYS A 2 -30.58 22.34 -25.55
N ALA A 3 -29.91 21.91 -24.48
CA ALA A 3 -29.01 20.77 -24.53
C ALA A 3 -29.84 19.50 -24.81
N SER A 4 -29.43 18.70 -25.80
CA SER A 4 -30.09 17.43 -26.08
C SER A 4 -29.86 16.46 -24.91
N PRO A 5 -30.90 15.82 -24.34
CA PRO A 5 -30.74 14.91 -23.20
C PRO A 5 -29.78 13.75 -23.51
N VAL A 6 -29.72 13.29 -24.76
CA VAL A 6 -28.76 12.27 -25.23
C VAL A 6 -27.31 12.72 -25.08
N LYS A 7 -27.01 14.02 -25.32
CA LYS A 7 -25.66 14.57 -25.12
C LYS A 7 -25.30 14.65 -23.64
N ILE A 8 -26.26 14.98 -22.77
CA ILE A 8 -26.06 15.01 -21.32
C ILE A 8 -25.74 13.60 -20.80
N ILE A 9 -26.53 12.59 -21.19
CA ILE A 9 -26.32 11.19 -20.77
C ILE A 9 -24.94 10.68 -21.22
N ARG A 10 -24.53 10.93 -22.46
CA ARG A 10 -23.18 10.56 -22.95
C ARG A 10 -22.06 11.24 -22.16
N MET A 11 -22.24 12.51 -21.78
CA MET A 11 -21.27 13.25 -20.97
C MET A 11 -21.15 12.68 -19.55
N ILE A 12 -22.27 12.31 -18.92
CA ILE A 12 -22.29 11.65 -17.60
C ILE A 12 -21.58 10.30 -17.67
N LEU A 13 -21.89 9.46 -18.66
CA LEU A 13 -21.21 8.16 -18.85
C LEU A 13 -19.70 8.32 -19.06
N LEU A 14 -19.27 9.30 -19.85
CA LEU A 14 -17.85 9.60 -20.05
C LEU A 14 -17.16 9.96 -18.72
N LEU A 15 -17.79 10.82 -17.91
CA LEU A 15 -17.28 11.23 -16.59
C LEU A 15 -17.20 10.05 -15.62
N ILE A 16 -18.18 9.14 -15.64
CA ILE A 16 -18.15 7.89 -14.85
C ILE A 16 -16.96 7.01 -15.28
N CYS A 17 -16.79 6.77 -16.58
CA CYS A 17 -15.66 5.97 -17.08
C CYS A 17 -14.29 6.59 -16.73
N ILE A 18 -14.14 7.91 -16.85
CA ILE A 18 -12.92 8.62 -16.43
C ILE A 18 -12.71 8.48 -14.91
N GLY A 19 -13.76 8.60 -14.11
CA GLY A 19 -13.72 8.39 -12.66
C GLY A 19 -13.23 6.99 -12.27
N PHE A 20 -13.77 5.94 -12.90
CA PHE A 20 -13.30 4.56 -12.71
C PHE A 20 -11.83 4.37 -13.09
N VAL A 21 -11.41 4.91 -14.23
CA VAL A 21 -10.00 4.85 -14.67
C VAL A 21 -9.08 5.53 -13.65
N VAL A 22 -9.42 6.74 -13.21
CA VAL A 22 -8.61 7.48 -12.22
C VAL A 22 -8.57 6.78 -10.85
N ALA A 23 -9.68 6.18 -10.41
CA ALA A 23 -9.73 5.42 -9.16
C ALA A 23 -8.91 4.12 -9.22
N PHE A 24 -8.91 3.43 -10.36
CA PHE A 24 -8.12 2.21 -10.57
C PHE A 24 -6.60 2.50 -10.60
N PHE A 25 -6.20 3.61 -11.24
CA PHE A 25 -4.79 4.02 -11.30
C PHE A 25 -4.27 4.70 -10.01
N PHE A 26 -5.11 4.93 -9.01
CA PHE A 26 -4.64 5.48 -7.74
C PHE A 26 -3.94 4.39 -6.91
N PRO A 27 -2.71 4.62 -6.44
CA PRO A 27 -1.92 3.60 -5.76
C PRO A 27 -2.45 3.29 -4.36
N LYS A 28 -2.48 2.00 -4.02
CA LYS A 28 -2.54 1.51 -2.64
C LYS A 28 -1.30 2.00 -1.88
N ARG A 29 -1.41 2.28 -0.58
CA ARG A 29 -0.32 2.92 0.20
C ARG A 29 -0.04 2.20 1.51
N MET A 30 1.24 2.03 1.83
CA MET A 30 1.67 1.64 3.17
C MET A 30 2.38 2.82 3.84
N TYR A 31 2.18 3.01 5.14
CA TYR A 31 2.87 4.04 5.93
C TYR A 31 3.59 3.37 7.10
N ILE A 32 4.89 3.65 7.25
CA ILE A 32 5.67 3.22 8.42
C ILE A 32 5.77 4.40 9.38
N HIS A 33 5.12 4.29 10.54
CA HIS A 33 5.19 5.27 11.62
C HIS A 33 6.30 4.86 12.58
N TYR A 34 7.48 5.46 12.40
CA TYR A 34 8.62 5.29 13.30
C TYR A 34 9.25 6.65 13.61
N ASN A 35 9.58 6.88 14.89
CA ASN A 35 10.10 8.16 15.36
C ASN A 35 11.23 7.94 16.37
N ASN A 36 12.40 7.61 15.86
CA ASN A 36 13.65 7.52 16.61
C ASN A 36 14.83 7.94 15.70
N PRO A 37 15.24 9.22 15.73
CA PRO A 37 16.33 9.70 14.88
C PRO A 37 17.70 9.12 15.24
N ASP A 38 17.88 8.62 16.47
CA ASP A 38 19.14 8.02 16.94
C ASP A 38 19.35 6.59 16.41
N LYS A 39 18.26 5.92 16.01
CA LYS A 39 18.28 4.54 15.49
C LYS A 39 17.48 4.41 14.19
N PRO A 40 17.87 5.10 13.11
CA PRO A 40 17.18 4.99 11.82
C PRO A 40 17.08 3.53 11.39
N ILE A 41 15.93 3.15 10.83
CA ILE A 41 15.69 1.85 10.22
C ILE A 41 15.73 1.95 8.69
N GLN A 42 16.06 0.83 8.05
CA GLN A 42 15.83 0.60 6.64
C GLN A 42 14.66 -0.38 6.53
N VAL A 43 13.68 -0.06 5.70
CA VAL A 43 12.47 -0.87 5.48
C VAL A 43 12.44 -1.33 4.03
N TRP A 44 12.22 -2.63 3.84
CA TRP A 44 12.01 -3.28 2.55
C TRP A 44 10.55 -3.67 2.41
N LEU A 45 9.86 -3.13 1.42
CA LEU A 45 8.55 -3.61 0.95
C LEU A 45 8.79 -4.55 -0.23
N TYR A 46 8.53 -5.84 -0.06
CA TYR A 46 8.50 -6.84 -1.14
C TYR A 46 7.09 -6.90 -1.74
N GLN A 47 7.01 -6.90 -3.06
CA GLN A 47 5.74 -6.77 -3.80
C GLN A 47 5.48 -7.99 -4.68
N TYR A 48 4.19 -8.20 -4.97
CA TYR A 48 3.65 -9.30 -5.77
C TYR A 48 4.26 -9.51 -7.17
N ASP A 49 5.01 -8.53 -7.70
CA ASP A 49 5.69 -8.59 -9.00
C ASP A 49 7.21 -8.79 -8.86
N ASP A 50 7.65 -9.43 -7.77
CA ASP A 50 9.05 -9.67 -7.35
C ASP A 50 9.91 -8.40 -7.19
N THR A 51 9.29 -7.22 -7.25
CA THR A 51 10.02 -5.97 -7.00
C THR A 51 10.06 -5.63 -5.51
N SER A 52 11.09 -4.89 -5.11
CA SER A 52 11.18 -4.33 -3.77
C SER A 52 11.34 -2.82 -3.80
N GLU A 53 10.71 -2.13 -2.85
CA GLU A 53 10.95 -0.72 -2.57
C GLU A 53 11.67 -0.61 -1.22
N ILE A 54 12.75 0.17 -1.16
CA ILE A 54 13.59 0.34 0.03
C ILE A 54 13.58 1.81 0.43
N LYS A 55 13.24 2.11 1.68
CA LYS A 55 13.34 3.48 2.23
C LYS A 55 13.89 3.46 3.65
N ASP A 56 14.65 4.50 3.97
CA ASP A 56 15.07 4.78 5.34
C ASP A 56 13.94 5.51 6.09
N VAL A 57 13.71 5.12 7.35
CA VAL A 57 12.72 5.73 8.24
C VAL A 57 13.40 6.08 9.57
N SER A 58 13.19 7.30 10.05
CA SER A 58 13.85 7.78 11.27
C SER A 58 12.99 8.78 12.05
N GLN A 59 12.27 9.65 11.36
CA GLN A 59 11.48 10.71 11.98
C GLN A 59 10.15 10.91 11.21
N GLY A 60 9.10 10.25 11.68
CA GLY A 60 7.73 10.40 11.19
C GLY A 60 7.32 9.39 10.12
N PRO A 61 6.11 9.55 9.55
CA PRO A 61 5.53 8.57 8.63
C PRO A 61 6.23 8.59 7.26
N VAL A 62 6.75 7.44 6.84
CA VAL A 62 7.27 7.24 5.48
C VAL A 62 6.29 6.41 4.65
N MET A 63 5.93 6.93 3.48
CA MET A 63 4.96 6.32 2.57
C MET A 63 5.63 5.42 1.53
N PHE A 64 5.08 4.23 1.34
CA PHE A 64 5.39 3.24 0.33
C PHE A 64 4.21 3.03 -0.62
N VAL A 65 4.51 2.74 -1.89
CA VAL A 65 3.48 2.41 -2.89
C VAL A 65 3.36 0.90 -3.02
N ILE A 66 2.18 0.39 -2.67
CA ILE A 66 1.77 -0.98 -2.95
C ILE A 66 1.25 -1.01 -4.38
N LYS A 67 1.88 -1.80 -5.25
CA LYS A 67 1.37 -2.09 -6.59
C LYS A 67 0.13 -2.98 -6.49
N ARG A 68 -0.87 -2.68 -7.33
CA ARG A 68 -1.97 -3.63 -7.57
C ARG A 68 -1.40 -4.83 -8.35
N PRO A 69 -1.71 -6.08 -7.96
CA PRO A 69 -1.30 -7.25 -8.72
C PRO A 69 -1.92 -7.22 -10.12
N TRP A 70 -1.15 -7.63 -11.13
CA TRP A 70 -1.65 -7.75 -12.50
C TRP A 70 -2.51 -9.00 -12.63
N LEU A 71 -3.32 -9.06 -13.69
CA LEU A 71 -4.16 -10.23 -14.01
C LEU A 71 -3.37 -11.55 -14.10
N ALA A 72 -2.08 -11.50 -14.47
CA ALA A 72 -1.19 -12.67 -14.44
C ALA A 72 -0.73 -13.05 -13.03
N THR A 73 -0.55 -12.07 -12.14
CA THR A 73 -0.07 -12.26 -10.76
C THR A 73 -1.09 -12.99 -9.89
N PHE A 74 -2.39 -12.81 -10.15
CA PHE A 74 -3.48 -13.55 -9.50
C PHE A 74 -3.43 -15.08 -9.67
N PHE A 75 -2.66 -15.58 -10.64
CA PHE A 75 -2.50 -17.03 -10.90
C PHE A 75 -1.12 -17.56 -10.54
N SER A 76 -0.23 -16.73 -9.98
CA SER A 76 1.04 -17.22 -9.42
C SER A 76 0.74 -17.92 -8.08
N PRO A 77 1.31 -19.11 -7.80
CA PRO A 77 1.27 -19.69 -6.46
C PRO A 77 2.28 -19.02 -5.51
N ASP A 78 3.33 -18.40 -6.06
CA ASP A 78 4.44 -17.82 -5.31
C ASP A 78 4.26 -16.30 -5.18
N ILE A 79 3.27 -15.89 -4.39
CA ILE A 79 2.87 -14.49 -4.19
C ILE A 79 3.65 -13.91 -3.01
N LEU A 80 4.79 -13.26 -3.27
CA LEU A 80 5.58 -12.56 -2.25
C LEU A 80 5.00 -11.17 -1.94
N ALA A 81 4.30 -11.05 -0.81
CA ALA A 81 3.99 -9.76 -0.19
C ALA A 81 4.39 -9.78 1.28
N SER A 82 5.46 -9.05 1.60
CA SER A 82 5.93 -8.89 2.96
C SER A 82 6.69 -7.58 3.13
N VAL A 83 6.76 -7.11 4.36
CA VAL A 83 7.53 -5.93 4.73
C VAL A 83 8.44 -6.29 5.90
N SER A 84 9.73 -6.01 5.76
CA SER A 84 10.71 -6.27 6.81
C SER A 84 11.60 -5.06 7.02
N TRP A 85 12.22 -4.97 8.19
CA TRP A 85 13.07 -3.84 8.53
C TRP A 85 14.22 -4.20 9.45
N SER A 86 15.30 -3.43 9.37
CA SER A 86 16.47 -3.53 10.23
C SER A 86 16.97 -2.14 10.63
N TYR A 87 17.82 -2.06 11.64
CA TYR A 87 18.53 -0.82 11.92
C TYR A 87 19.51 -0.53 10.77
N LYS A 88 19.62 0.74 10.38
CA LYS A 88 20.53 1.19 9.34
C LYS A 88 21.96 0.72 9.65
N ASN A 89 22.62 0.16 8.63
CA ASN A 89 23.93 -0.50 8.70
C ASN A 89 23.95 -1.88 9.41
N GLN A 90 22.81 -2.44 9.81
CA GLN A 90 22.69 -3.82 10.30
C GLN A 90 22.02 -4.73 9.26
N ARG A 91 22.57 -5.92 9.05
CA ARG A 91 22.04 -6.93 8.12
C ARG A 91 20.95 -7.83 8.72
N SER A 92 20.84 -7.87 10.05
CA SER A 92 19.83 -8.66 10.75
C SER A 92 18.48 -7.93 10.73
N VAL A 93 17.47 -8.57 10.14
CA VAL A 93 16.07 -8.16 10.25
C VAL A 93 15.68 -8.10 11.73
N ILE A 94 15.04 -7.01 12.16
CA ILE A 94 14.50 -6.84 13.52
C ILE A 94 13.15 -7.52 13.63
N ASP A 95 12.30 -7.28 12.64
CA ASP A 95 10.93 -7.79 12.52
C ASP A 95 10.54 -7.80 11.04
N ALA A 96 9.50 -8.58 10.75
CA ALA A 96 8.80 -8.60 9.48
C ALA A 96 7.30 -8.79 9.70
N LEU A 97 6.53 -8.43 8.69
CA LEU A 97 5.10 -8.69 8.59
C LEU A 97 4.83 -9.27 7.20
N ASP A 98 4.41 -10.52 7.16
CA ASP A 98 3.86 -11.13 5.96
C ASP A 98 2.45 -10.56 5.72
N MET A 99 2.12 -10.32 4.45
CA MET A 99 0.91 -9.60 4.05
C MET A 99 0.17 -10.36 2.94
N ILE A 100 0.00 -11.66 3.19
CA ILE A 100 -0.70 -12.62 2.35
C ILE A 100 -2.07 -12.90 3.00
N ALA A 101 -3.05 -13.33 2.21
CA ALA A 101 -4.43 -13.56 2.63
C ALA A 101 -4.62 -14.79 3.56
N GLU A 102 -3.94 -14.79 4.71
CA GLU A 102 -4.05 -15.80 5.78
C GLU A 102 -4.82 -15.24 6.99
N GLU A 103 -5.46 -16.14 7.77
CA GLU A 103 -6.29 -15.74 8.91
C GLU A 103 -5.45 -15.03 9.99
N GLY A 104 -5.69 -13.73 10.16
CA GLY A 104 -4.97 -12.87 11.11
C GLY A 104 -3.78 -12.09 10.53
N GLN A 105 -3.53 -12.17 9.22
CA GLN A 105 -2.56 -11.33 8.52
C GLN A 105 -3.26 -10.26 7.66
N PRO A 106 -2.64 -9.08 7.43
CA PRO A 106 -3.17 -8.06 6.52
C PRO A 106 -3.06 -8.51 5.06
N ASP A 107 -4.11 -8.37 4.27
CA ASP A 107 -4.06 -8.73 2.84
C ASP A 107 -3.80 -7.50 1.95
N LEU A 108 -2.60 -7.43 1.34
CA LEU A 108 -2.28 -6.39 0.36
C LEU A 108 -3.19 -6.40 -0.89
N HIS A 109 -3.91 -7.50 -1.21
CA HIS A 109 -4.88 -7.55 -2.31
C HIS A 109 -6.12 -6.72 -2.02
N HIS A 110 -6.57 -6.67 -0.77
CA HIS A 110 -7.79 -5.97 -0.35
C HIS A 110 -7.53 -4.63 0.32
N VAL A 111 -6.45 -4.47 1.09
CA VAL A 111 -6.18 -3.21 1.79
C VAL A 111 -5.89 -2.05 0.81
N CYS A 112 -6.48 -0.89 1.04
CA CYS A 112 -6.22 0.32 0.26
C CYS A 112 -5.18 1.24 0.92
N ARG A 113 -5.15 1.24 2.25
CA ARG A 113 -4.09 1.86 3.06
C ARG A 113 -3.77 1.00 4.27
N LEU A 114 -2.47 0.72 4.48
CA LEU A 114 -1.93 0.01 5.64
C LEU A 114 -1.01 0.95 6.43
N ASP A 115 -1.22 1.10 7.73
CA ASP A 115 -0.37 1.90 8.62
C ASP A 115 0.28 1.01 9.67
N LEU A 116 1.61 0.89 9.64
CA LEU A 116 2.40 0.11 10.61
C LEU A 116 2.98 1.05 11.67
N TYR A 117 2.68 0.78 12.93
CA TYR A 117 3.16 1.57 14.07
C TYR A 117 4.28 0.82 14.79
N LEU A 118 5.48 1.39 14.79
CA LEU A 118 6.66 0.81 15.41
C LEU A 118 7.03 1.53 16.71
N ASP A 119 7.48 0.79 17.72
CA ASP A 119 7.98 1.36 18.98
C ASP A 119 9.37 2.00 18.83
N GLY A 120 9.93 2.56 19.91
CA GLY A 120 11.29 3.14 19.89
C GLY A 120 12.42 2.13 19.61
N HIS A 121 12.15 0.82 19.71
CA HIS A 121 13.05 -0.28 19.40
C HIS A 121 12.80 -0.88 18.00
N ALA A 122 11.91 -0.28 17.20
CA ALA A 122 11.47 -0.79 15.91
C ALA A 122 10.84 -2.19 15.98
N LYS A 123 10.06 -2.46 17.02
CA LYS A 123 9.14 -3.59 17.09
C LYS A 123 7.73 -3.17 16.71
N LEU A 124 7.00 -4.06 16.03
CA LEU A 124 5.62 -3.80 15.62
C LEU A 124 4.71 -3.71 16.86
N LEU A 125 4.09 -2.55 17.08
CA LEU A 125 3.11 -2.36 18.15
C LEU A 125 1.71 -2.77 17.71
N ARG A 126 1.34 -2.38 16.50
CA ARG A 126 0.03 -2.59 15.88
C ARG A 126 0.08 -2.17 14.40
N TYR A 127 -0.87 -2.67 13.63
CA TYR A 127 -1.18 -2.16 12.30
C TYR A 127 -2.62 -1.64 12.25
N GLU A 128 -2.92 -0.75 11.30
CA GLU A 128 -4.28 -0.28 10.97
C GLU A 128 -4.51 -0.44 9.47
N GLU A 129 -5.67 -0.98 9.10
CA GLU A 129 -6.08 -1.20 7.71
C GLU A 129 -7.20 -0.24 7.29
N THR A 130 -7.31 0.04 6.00
CA THR A 130 -8.41 0.78 5.40
C THR A 130 -8.66 0.21 4.00
N ASP A 131 -9.77 -0.50 3.82
CA ASP A 131 -10.07 -1.24 2.58
C ASP A 131 -10.76 -0.40 1.51
N PHE A 132 -11.36 0.71 1.92
CA PHE A 132 -12.11 1.59 1.03
C PHE A 132 -11.72 3.04 1.26
N LEU A 133 -11.34 3.71 0.17
CA LEU A 133 -11.21 5.14 0.13
C LEU A 133 -11.93 5.68 -1.11
N PHE A 134 -12.80 6.66 -0.96
CA PHE A 134 -13.10 7.58 -2.05
C PHE A 134 -12.75 9.03 -1.60
N LEU A 135 -11.44 9.38 -1.67
CA LEU A 135 -10.81 10.69 -2.01
C LEU A 135 -9.58 11.01 -1.13
N ASN A 136 -8.38 11.12 -1.72
CA ASN A 136 -7.43 10.01 -1.86
C ASN A 136 -8.08 8.66 -2.19
N PHE A 137 -8.73 8.53 -3.34
CA PHE A 137 -9.54 7.35 -3.67
C PHE A 137 -8.70 6.06 -3.83
N CYS A 138 -9.10 4.94 -3.25
CA CYS A 138 -8.68 3.58 -3.58
C CYS A 138 -9.89 2.64 -3.36
N TRP A 139 -10.28 1.92 -4.40
CA TRP A 139 -11.38 0.94 -4.42
C TRP A 139 -10.84 -0.44 -4.80
#